data_AF-T0ZD34-F1
#
_entry.id   AF-T0ZD34-F1
#
_cell.length_a   1.000
_cell.length_b   1.000
_cell.length_c   1.000
_cell.angle_alpha   90.00
_cell.angle_beta   90.00
_cell.angle_gamma   90.00
#
_symmetry.space_group_name_H-M   'P 1'
#
loop_
_entity.id
_entity.type
_entity.pdbx_description
1 polymer ?
#
loop_
_entity_poly.entity_id
_entity_poly.type
_entity_poly.pdbx_seq_one_letter_code
_entity_poly.pdbx_strand_id
1 'polypeptide(L)'
;MPATPIGQVTAGNRERLFHGRRLVGEMDLAFRLDPPVPVLVRSPPPPAPPENRPLPPEDLAQAIVEMLGDPNGLSREGIIRLYDHEVQGRTVGKPLVGHAATPTHADAAVLEFPPGGPGGLAVAVGSQPFLCALDPRRGGAAVVEEAA
;
A
#
# COMPACT_ATOMS: atom_id res chain seq x y z
N MET A 1 -6.19 30.69 -2.70
CA MET A 1 -4.91 30.34 -2.05
C MET A 1 -3.90 31.44 -2.36
N PRO A 2 -3.19 32.02 -1.38
CA PRO A 2 -2.06 32.89 -1.67
C PRO A 2 -0.93 32.09 -2.35
N ALA A 3 -0.26 32.71 -3.32
CA ALA A 3 0.86 32.12 -4.04
C ALA A 3 2.01 33.13 -4.07
N THR A 4 3.14 32.78 -3.46
CA THR A 4 4.31 33.65 -3.34
C THR A 4 5.45 33.06 -4.18
N PRO A 5 6.03 33.82 -5.13
CA PRO A 5 7.22 33.39 -5.83
C PRO A 5 8.40 33.25 -4.86
N ILE A 6 9.00 32.06 -4.77
CA ILE A 6 10.15 31.77 -3.88
C ILE A 6 11.46 31.55 -4.64
N GLY A 7 11.43 31.62 -5.97
CA GLY A 7 12.60 31.37 -6.80
C GLY A 7 12.24 31.34 -8.29
N GLN A 8 13.23 31.00 -9.09
CA GLN A 8 13.10 30.86 -10.54
C GLN A 8 13.92 29.66 -11.01
N VAL A 9 13.46 28.98 -12.05
CA VAL A 9 14.24 27.94 -12.73
C VAL A 9 15.27 28.64 -13.62
N THR A 10 16.54 28.31 -13.44
CA THR A 10 17.62 28.83 -14.29
C THR A 10 18.22 27.71 -15.13
N ALA A 11 18.85 28.05 -16.24
CA ALA A 11 19.64 27.11 -17.01
C ALA A 11 20.88 26.65 -16.22
N GLY A 12 21.34 25.42 -16.47
CA GLY A 12 22.50 24.82 -15.81
C GLY A 12 22.14 23.78 -14.77
N ASN A 13 23.15 23.33 -14.02
CA ASN A 13 23.04 22.21 -13.08
C ASN A 13 23.31 22.63 -11.62
N ARG A 14 23.08 23.91 -11.28
CA ARG A 14 23.36 24.42 -9.93
C ARG A 14 22.12 24.93 -9.22
N GLU A 15 21.99 24.56 -7.96
CA GLU A 15 21.06 25.14 -7.02
C GLU A 15 21.75 26.33 -6.32
N ARG A 16 21.08 27.49 -6.28
CA ARG A 16 21.56 28.67 -5.56
C ARG A 16 20.52 29.09 -4.53
N LEU A 17 20.92 29.14 -3.26
CA LEU A 17 20.08 29.57 -2.15
C LEU A 17 20.46 30.99 -1.74
N PHE A 18 19.46 31.86 -1.63
CA PHE A 18 19.65 33.26 -1.21
C PHE A 18 18.90 33.54 0.09
N HIS A 19 19.54 34.28 0.99
CA HIS A 19 18.87 34.94 2.11
C HIS A 19 18.82 36.44 1.82
N GLY A 20 17.64 36.96 1.48
CA GLY A 20 17.50 38.28 0.89
C GLY A 20 18.25 38.36 -0.43
N ARG A 21 19.27 39.23 -0.52
CA ARG A 21 20.15 39.36 -1.70
C ARG A 21 21.47 38.61 -1.58
N ARG A 22 21.74 37.98 -0.43
CA ARG A 22 23.02 37.30 -0.15
C ARG A 22 22.94 35.84 -0.60
N LEU A 23 23.86 35.42 -1.47
CA LEU A 23 24.06 34.01 -1.78
C LEU A 23 24.59 33.30 -0.52
N VAL A 24 23.86 32.30 -0.03
CA VAL A 24 24.20 31.55 1.18
C VAL A 24 24.55 30.09 0.91
N GLY A 25 24.23 29.58 -0.29
CA GLY A 25 24.62 28.25 -0.72
C GLY A 25 24.60 28.15 -2.24
N GLU A 26 25.58 27.44 -2.79
CA GLU A 26 25.60 27.05 -4.19
C GLU A 26 26.11 25.61 -4.27
N MET A 27 25.37 24.74 -4.95
CA MET A 27 25.68 23.32 -5.02
C MET A 27 25.33 22.77 -6.40
N ASP A 28 26.12 21.80 -6.86
CA ASP A 28 25.79 21.01 -8.04
C ASP A 28 24.58 20.11 -7.75
N LEU A 29 23.60 20.10 -8.63
CA LEU A 29 22.41 19.26 -8.52
C LEU A 29 22.78 17.78 -8.50
N ALA A 30 23.82 17.36 -9.22
CA ALA A 30 24.26 15.97 -9.25
C ALA A 30 24.70 15.48 -7.86
N PHE A 31 25.38 16.33 -7.07
CA PHE A 31 25.77 15.97 -5.71
C PHE A 31 24.56 15.62 -4.82
N ARG A 32 23.39 16.24 -5.07
CA ARG A 32 22.17 16.02 -4.29
C ARG A 32 21.26 14.94 -4.88
N LEU A 33 21.23 14.81 -6.20
CA LEU A 33 20.25 14.00 -6.92
C LEU A 33 20.84 12.71 -7.50
N ASP A 34 22.16 12.56 -7.54
CA ASP A 34 22.86 11.40 -8.09
C ASP A 34 23.79 10.75 -7.04
N PRO A 35 23.23 10.18 -5.96
CA PRO A 35 24.02 9.47 -4.97
C PRO A 35 24.54 8.14 -5.55
N PRO A 36 25.71 7.64 -5.10
CA PRO A 36 26.19 6.32 -5.50
C PRO A 36 25.19 5.23 -5.10
N VAL A 37 24.80 4.37 -6.05
CA VAL A 37 23.89 3.24 -5.82
C VAL A 37 24.70 1.99 -5.49
N PRO A 38 24.58 1.40 -4.29
CA PRO A 38 25.30 0.18 -3.95
C PRO A 38 24.73 -1.02 -4.72
N VAL A 39 25.60 -1.79 -5.36
CA VAL A 39 25.25 -3.08 -5.95
C VAL A 39 25.54 -4.17 -4.92
N LEU A 40 24.49 -4.79 -4.38
CA LEU A 40 24.60 -5.88 -3.42
C LEU A 40 24.48 -7.22 -4.12
N VAL A 41 25.55 -8.02 -4.10
CA VAL A 41 25.50 -9.43 -4.50
C VAL A 41 25.17 -10.25 -3.26
N ARG A 42 24.04 -10.95 -3.28
CA ARG A 42 23.61 -11.82 -2.18
C ARG A 42 23.58 -13.27 -2.64
N SER A 43 24.13 -14.17 -1.84
CA SER A 43 23.90 -15.60 -2.00
C SER A 43 22.44 -15.92 -1.66
N PRO A 44 21.82 -16.92 -2.32
CA PRO A 44 20.50 -17.39 -1.93
C PRO A 44 20.52 -17.83 -0.45
N PRO A 45 19.44 -17.59 0.31
CA PRO A 45 19.34 -18.09 1.67
C PRO A 45 19.43 -19.62 1.66
N PRO A 46 19.89 -20.24 2.76
CA PRO A 46 19.81 -21.68 2.90
C PRO A 46 18.35 -22.14 2.75
N PRO A 47 18.10 -23.39 2.30
CA PRO A 47 16.76 -23.92 2.20
C PRO A 47 16.02 -23.75 3.53
N ALA A 48 14.75 -23.35 3.44
CA ALA A 48 13.91 -23.25 4.63
C ALA A 48 13.92 -24.60 5.39
N PRO A 49 13.89 -24.57 6.74
CA PRO A 49 13.73 -25.79 7.52
C PRO A 49 12.47 -26.53 7.06
N PRO A 50 12.43 -27.87 7.21
CA PRO A 50 11.24 -28.65 6.84
C PRO A 50 10.01 -28.05 7.50
N GLU A 51 8.97 -27.87 6.69
CA GLU A 51 7.72 -27.25 7.10
C GLU A 51 7.15 -28.04 8.28
N ASN A 52 7.17 -27.45 9.48
CA ASN A 52 6.58 -28.06 10.65
C ASN A 52 5.07 -27.86 10.54
N ARG A 53 4.42 -28.75 9.78
CA ARG A 53 2.97 -28.68 9.59
C ARG A 53 2.31 -28.98 10.94
N PRO A 54 1.67 -28.01 11.60
CA PRO A 54 1.00 -28.28 12.85
C PRO A 54 -0.07 -29.34 12.60
N LEU A 55 -0.23 -30.25 13.58
CA LEU A 55 -1.38 -31.14 13.59
C LEU A 55 -2.65 -30.27 13.67
N PRO A 56 -3.75 -30.68 13.00
CA PRO A 56 -5.02 -29.98 13.16
C PRO A 56 -5.39 -29.95 14.65
N PRO A 57 -5.95 -28.84 15.14
CA PRO A 57 -6.36 -28.74 16.53
C PRO A 57 -7.42 -29.79 16.84
N GLU A 58 -7.38 -30.34 18.07
CA GLU A 58 -8.36 -31.34 18.51
C GLU A 58 -9.78 -30.79 18.53
N ASP A 59 -9.93 -29.48 18.82
CA ASP A 59 -11.19 -28.74 18.78
C ASP A 59 -11.18 -27.71 17.64
N LEU A 60 -11.79 -28.08 16.52
CA LEU A 60 -11.95 -27.19 15.36
C LEU A 60 -12.89 -26.01 15.63
N ALA A 61 -13.90 -26.19 16.49
CA ALA A 61 -14.86 -25.12 16.77
C ALA A 61 -14.16 -23.99 17.53
N GLN A 62 -13.36 -24.33 18.54
CA GLN A 62 -12.56 -23.38 19.28
C GLN A 62 -11.51 -22.69 18.39
N ALA A 63 -10.84 -23.44 17.52
CA ALA A 63 -9.86 -22.87 16.59
C ALA A 63 -10.48 -21.86 15.61
N ILE A 64 -11.71 -22.09 15.12
CA ILE A 64 -12.42 -21.12 14.27
C ILE A 64 -12.75 -19.85 15.05
N VAL A 65 -13.21 -19.97 16.31
CA VAL A 65 -13.49 -18.81 17.16
C VAL A 65 -12.23 -17.97 17.37
N GLU A 66 -11.09 -18.61 17.63
CA GLU A 66 -9.80 -17.93 17.76
C GLU A 66 -9.37 -17.24 16.46
N MET A 67 -9.50 -17.92 15.32
CA MET A 67 -9.17 -17.36 14.00
C MET A 67 -10.02 -16.14 13.65
N LEU A 68 -11.31 -16.15 13.97
CA LEU A 68 -12.20 -15.00 13.76
C LEU A 68 -11.88 -13.80 14.66
N GLY A 69 -11.24 -14.05 15.81
CA GLY A 69 -10.75 -13.03 16.72
C GLY A 69 -9.36 -12.50 16.37
N ASP A 70 -8.66 -13.12 15.42
CA ASP A 70 -7.29 -12.73 15.05
C ASP A 70 -7.26 -11.33 14.40
N PRO A 71 -6.39 -10.40 14.84
CA PRO A 71 -6.28 -9.07 14.26
C PRO A 71 -6.01 -9.01 12.76
N ASN A 72 -5.46 -10.07 12.16
CA ASN A 72 -5.22 -10.16 10.73
C ASN A 72 -6.50 -10.49 9.94
N GLY A 73 -7.45 -11.22 10.54
CA GLY A 73 -8.68 -11.70 9.87
C GLY A 73 -9.99 -11.09 10.37
N LEU A 74 -9.99 -10.38 11.50
CA LEU A 74 -11.20 -9.78 12.07
C LEU A 74 -11.79 -8.65 11.20
N SER A 75 -13.07 -8.34 11.43
CA SER A 75 -13.78 -7.30 10.68
C SER A 75 -13.13 -5.91 10.82
N ARG A 76 -12.84 -5.27 9.68
CA ARG A 76 -12.32 -3.89 9.59
C ARG A 76 -13.39 -2.80 9.58
N GLU A 77 -14.66 -3.15 9.82
CA GLU A 77 -15.79 -2.21 9.76
C GLU A 77 -15.57 -0.95 10.61
N GLY A 78 -15.03 -1.10 11.83
CA GLY A 78 -14.76 0.03 12.72
C GLY A 78 -13.77 1.06 12.15
N ILE A 79 -12.81 0.62 11.35
CA ILE A 79 -11.87 1.52 10.64
C ILE A 79 -12.55 2.13 9.41
N ILE A 80 -13.26 1.31 8.63
CA ILE A 80 -13.90 1.74 7.38
C ILE A 80 -14.92 2.85 7.64
N ARG A 81 -15.73 2.71 8.69
CA ARG A 81 -16.77 3.69 9.04
C ARG A 81 -16.23 5.02 9.57
N LEU A 82 -14.95 5.08 9.93
CA LEU A 82 -14.32 6.34 10.34
C LEU A 82 -14.13 7.30 9.16
N TYR A 83 -14.07 6.77 7.93
CA TYR A 83 -13.82 7.54 6.72
C TYR A 83 -15.09 7.68 5.87
N ASP A 84 -15.28 8.87 5.33
CA ASP A 84 -16.27 9.11 4.28
C ASP A 84 -15.76 8.48 2.97
N HIS A 85 -16.49 7.47 2.51
CA HIS A 85 -16.20 6.74 1.28
C HIS A 85 -17.12 7.15 0.12
N GLU A 86 -17.94 8.19 0.27
CA GLU A 86 -18.90 8.65 -0.74
C GLU A 86 -18.64 10.09 -1.19
N VAL A 87 -17.59 10.74 -0.69
CA VAL A 87 -17.22 12.10 -1.10
C VAL A 87 -17.07 12.18 -2.63
N GLN A 88 -17.62 13.24 -3.22
CA GLN A 88 -17.77 13.45 -4.68
C GLN A 88 -18.79 12.52 -5.38
N GLY A 89 -19.42 11.57 -4.70
CA GLY A 89 -20.48 10.72 -5.24
C GLY A 89 -20.02 9.72 -6.29
N ARG A 90 -18.73 9.35 -6.31
CA ARG A 90 -18.11 8.53 -7.36
C ARG A 90 -17.89 7.07 -6.97
N THR A 91 -18.21 6.70 -5.74
CA THR A 91 -18.04 5.33 -5.25
C THR A 91 -19.26 4.50 -5.66
N VAL A 92 -19.05 3.56 -6.57
CA VAL A 92 -20.10 2.68 -7.10
C VAL A 92 -20.14 1.37 -6.30
N GLY A 93 -18.97 0.83 -5.96
CA GLY A 93 -18.83 -0.31 -5.04
C GLY A 93 -18.44 0.20 -3.65
N LYS A 94 -19.37 0.13 -2.69
CA LYS A 94 -19.09 0.52 -1.30
C LYS A 94 -18.13 -0.48 -0.64
N PRO A 95 -17.26 -0.04 0.29
CA PRO A 95 -16.35 -0.94 1.00
C PRO A 95 -17.04 -2.01 1.85
N LEU A 96 -18.29 -1.76 2.24
CA LEU A 96 -19.14 -2.69 3.00
C LEU A 96 -20.32 -3.13 2.12
N VAL A 97 -20.43 -4.43 1.90
CA VAL A 97 -21.43 -5.08 1.03
C VAL A 97 -22.25 -6.10 1.81
N GLY A 98 -23.38 -6.52 1.24
CA GLY A 98 -24.29 -7.49 1.87
C GLY A 98 -25.40 -6.83 2.71
N HIS A 99 -25.94 -7.58 3.67
CA HIS A 99 -27.09 -7.14 4.45
C HIS A 99 -26.73 -6.01 5.41
N ALA A 100 -27.56 -4.97 5.51
CA ALA A 100 -27.23 -3.76 6.27
C ALA A 100 -26.96 -3.99 7.77
N ALA A 101 -27.58 -5.02 8.37
CA ALA A 101 -27.34 -5.39 9.77
C ALA A 101 -26.08 -6.23 9.99
N THR A 102 -25.53 -6.83 8.93
CA THR A 102 -24.37 -7.73 8.97
C THR A 102 -23.52 -7.56 7.70
N PRO A 103 -22.98 -6.35 7.45
CA PRO A 103 -22.18 -6.11 6.26
C PRO A 103 -20.84 -6.84 6.34
N THR A 104 -20.26 -7.15 5.19
CA THR A 104 -18.89 -7.67 5.05
C THR A 104 -18.07 -6.76 4.15
N HIS A 105 -16.75 -6.95 4.17
CA HIS A 105 -15.81 -6.25 3.30
C HIS A 105 -16.03 -6.62 1.84
N ALA A 106 -15.92 -5.64 0.96
CA ALA A 106 -15.70 -5.88 -0.46
C ALA A 106 -14.22 -6.16 -0.74
N ASP A 107 -13.94 -6.97 -1.77
CA ASP A 107 -12.56 -7.29 -2.18
C ASP A 107 -11.84 -6.11 -2.86
N ALA A 108 -12.60 -5.17 -3.43
CA ALA A 108 -12.07 -3.99 -4.09
C ALA A 108 -12.96 -2.75 -3.89
N ALA A 109 -12.35 -1.57 -3.86
CA ALA A 109 -13.07 -0.32 -4.02
C ALA A 109 -13.35 -0.05 -5.50
N VAL A 110 -14.58 0.29 -5.85
CA VAL A 110 -14.98 0.53 -7.25
C VAL A 110 -15.49 1.95 -7.41
N LEU A 111 -14.83 2.69 -8.28
CA LEU A 111 -15.08 4.10 -8.55
C LEU A 111 -15.54 4.32 -9.99
N GLU A 112 -16.40 5.30 -10.21
CA GLU A 112 -16.74 5.80 -11.53
C GLU A 112 -15.58 6.63 -12.10
N PHE A 113 -15.11 6.29 -13.31
CA PHE A 113 -14.00 6.98 -13.96
C PHE A 113 -14.06 6.92 -15.50
N PRO A 114 -14.04 8.07 -16.20
CA PRO A 114 -14.11 9.44 -15.69
C PRO A 114 -15.51 9.76 -15.11
N PRO A 115 -15.67 10.85 -14.33
CA PRO A 115 -16.98 11.24 -13.82
C PRO A 115 -18.00 11.45 -14.96
N GLY A 116 -19.21 10.90 -14.83
CA GLY A 116 -20.27 10.89 -15.83
C GLY A 116 -20.02 9.96 -17.03
N GLY A 117 -18.95 9.15 -16.98
CA GLY A 117 -18.50 8.31 -18.08
C GLY A 117 -18.93 6.84 -17.94
N PRO A 118 -18.80 6.03 -19.01
CA PRO A 118 -19.17 4.61 -18.98
C PRO A 118 -18.12 3.72 -18.29
N GLY A 119 -17.02 4.30 -17.80
CA GLY A 119 -15.88 3.57 -17.26
C GLY A 119 -15.88 3.48 -15.73
N GLY A 120 -15.12 2.53 -15.20
CA GLY A 120 -14.87 2.38 -13.77
C GLY A 120 -13.42 2.06 -13.48
N LEU A 121 -12.99 2.35 -12.26
CA LEU A 121 -11.69 2.00 -11.71
C LEU A 121 -11.92 1.11 -10.48
N ALA A 122 -11.42 -0.12 -10.53
CA ALA A 122 -11.34 -1.00 -9.37
C ALA A 122 -9.94 -0.90 -8.75
N VAL A 123 -9.87 -0.85 -7.43
CA VAL A 123 -8.62 -0.82 -6.66
C VAL A 123 -8.68 -1.88 -5.59
N ALA A 124 -7.76 -2.85 -5.67
CA ALA A 124 -7.55 -3.91 -4.69
C ALA A 124 -6.11 -3.85 -4.16
N VAL A 125 -5.89 -4.47 -3.00
CA VAL A 125 -4.56 -4.59 -2.38
C VAL A 125 -4.43 -5.98 -1.80
N GLY A 126 -3.40 -6.71 -2.21
CA GLY A 126 -3.00 -8.01 -1.64
C GLY A 126 -1.81 -7.86 -0.69
N SER A 127 -1.68 -8.78 0.25
CA SER A 127 -0.57 -8.80 1.21
C SER A 127 -0.38 -10.19 1.82
N GLN A 128 0.80 -10.79 1.59
CA GLN A 128 1.10 -12.15 2.05
C GLN A 128 2.41 -12.22 2.87
N PRO A 129 2.46 -11.58 4.06
CA PRO A 129 3.71 -11.39 4.81
C PRO A 129 4.32 -12.72 5.28
N PHE A 130 3.49 -13.69 5.69
CA PHE A 130 3.96 -14.99 6.17
C PHE A 130 4.58 -15.83 5.04
N LEU A 131 3.97 -15.81 3.85
CA LEU A 131 4.54 -16.50 2.69
C LEU A 131 5.82 -15.79 2.20
N CYS A 132 5.84 -14.45 2.19
CA CYS A 132 7.05 -13.68 1.88
C CYS A 132 8.19 -13.96 2.86
N ALA A 133 7.90 -14.20 4.14
CA ALA A 133 8.90 -14.56 5.14
C ALA A 133 9.50 -15.95 4.90
N LEU A 134 8.71 -16.90 4.39
CA LEU A 134 9.16 -18.25 4.05
C LEU A 134 9.91 -18.29 2.70
N ASP A 135 9.33 -17.66 1.68
CA ASP A 135 9.87 -17.58 0.33
C ASP A 135 9.47 -16.24 -0.30
N PRO A 136 10.37 -15.24 -0.35
CA PRO A 136 10.07 -13.92 -0.90
C PRO A 136 9.62 -13.94 -2.37
N ARG A 137 10.07 -14.92 -3.17
CA ARG A 137 9.66 -15.02 -4.58
C ARG A 137 8.23 -15.53 -4.68
N ARG A 138 7.91 -16.62 -3.99
CA ARG A 138 6.55 -17.18 -3.99
C ARG A 138 5.56 -16.26 -3.30
N GLY A 139 5.96 -15.64 -2.19
CA GLY A 139 5.18 -14.63 -1.50
C GLY A 139 4.88 -13.43 -2.39
N GLY A 140 5.89 -12.90 -3.09
CA GLY A 140 5.69 -11.81 -4.04
C GLY A 140 4.74 -12.18 -5.18
N ALA A 141 4.84 -13.40 -5.71
CA ALA A 141 3.90 -13.88 -6.74
C ALA A 141 2.47 -13.99 -6.20
N ALA A 142 2.29 -14.53 -4.99
CA ALA A 142 0.98 -14.64 -4.35
C ALA A 142 0.33 -13.27 -4.06
N VAL A 143 1.12 -12.27 -3.68
CA VAL A 143 0.62 -10.89 -3.49
C VAL A 143 0.08 -10.30 -4.80
N VAL A 144 0.75 -10.55 -5.92
CA VAL A 144 0.27 -10.10 -7.24
C VAL A 144 -1.00 -10.83 -7.64
N GLU A 145 -1.08 -12.14 -7.38
CA GLU A 145 -2.27 -12.94 -7.66
C GLU A 145 -3.48 -12.51 -6.82
N GLU A 146 -3.31 -12.26 -5.52
CA GLU A 146 -4.37 -11.79 -4.63
C GLU A 146 -4.92 -10.40 -5.03
N ALA A 147 -4.08 -9.55 -5.62
CA ALA A 147 -4.46 -8.20 -6.01
C ALA A 147 -5.08 -8.08 -7.42
N ALA A 148 -4.96 -9.14 -8.25
CA ALA A 148 -5.34 -9.13 -9.67
C ALA A 148 -6.77 -9.61 -9.90
#